data_AF-A0A936KZR6-F1
#
_entry.id   AF-A0A936KZR6-F1
#
_cell.length_a   1.000
_cell.length_b   1.000
_cell.length_c   1.000
_cell.angle_alpha   90.00
_cell.angle_beta   90.00
_cell.angle_gamma   90.00
#
_symmetry.space_group_name_H-M   'P 1'
#
loop_
_entity.id
_entity.type
_entity.pdbx_description
1 polymer ?
#
loop_
_entity_poly.entity_id
_entity_poly.type
_entity_poly.pdbx_seq_one_letter_code
_entity_poly.pdbx_strand_id
1 'polypeptide(L)'
;MFNIDMQFDYNNDRTDNLDARNNRWKGRFITVFNEIFGTKKWLTEWTTNNSNFQNIYLLRDFRFSSDTESKLFKGFNENKTENEEIFHDSYPNFRKDLRQSFIEYDFVKRHFEKPENSWDRAASLNEDGTQLILDKLTFAANNINLARHEKTLNELKSLIESIISFLKEYYNSPDKAESLLRAISTAGRIQANLDIAFGRDPYFFGSMMRELMLKNSDVYNLYLGKIRDIERRDVINMDKYSAIRMNVPELNPNENFDRNLECLRKHYEKRTIKECQDFFENEQGIDLNELFYGNNVRIKNFSQVLAKELETFWFEDYMLRNQQNLSEIVSKEGLQDIQDMLHRLYEKLNITEIID
;
A
#
# COMPACT_ATOMS: atom_id res chain seq x y z
N MET A 1 -23.78 10.02 36.78
CA MET A 1 -22.56 10.62 37.39
C MET A 1 -22.13 9.73 38.54
N PHE A 2 -20.83 9.46 38.80
CA PHE A 2 -20.41 8.47 39.82
C PHE A 2 -20.88 8.82 41.24
N ASN A 3 -21.01 10.11 41.54
CA ASN A 3 -21.63 10.62 42.77
C ASN A 3 -23.00 10.01 43.08
N ILE A 4 -23.88 9.93 42.07
CA ILE A 4 -25.26 9.45 42.21
C ILE A 4 -25.27 7.96 42.53
N ASP A 5 -24.41 7.19 41.88
CA ASP A 5 -24.31 5.75 42.14
C ASP A 5 -23.84 5.42 43.55
N MET A 6 -23.18 6.38 44.20
CA MET A 6 -22.71 6.29 45.57
C MET A 6 -23.71 6.85 46.59
N GLN A 7 -24.74 7.56 46.15
CA GLN A 7 -25.76 8.15 46.99
C GLN A 7 -26.64 7.07 47.62
N PHE A 8 -27.01 7.26 48.89
CA PHE A 8 -27.92 6.37 49.59
C PHE A 8 -29.38 6.65 49.19
N ASP A 9 -30.11 5.59 48.85
CA ASP A 9 -31.54 5.59 48.52
C ASP A 9 -32.32 4.92 49.65
N TYR A 10 -33.03 5.74 50.42
CA TYR A 10 -33.84 5.30 51.57
C TYR A 10 -34.91 4.25 51.22
N ASN A 11 -35.35 4.17 49.97
CA ASN A 11 -36.38 3.21 49.56
C ASN A 11 -35.79 1.85 49.20
N ASN A 12 -34.61 1.83 48.57
CA ASN A 12 -34.05 0.65 47.93
C ASN A 12 -32.85 0.05 48.66
N ASP A 13 -32.07 0.85 49.40
CA ASP A 13 -30.84 0.39 50.04
C ASP A 13 -31.12 -0.26 51.39
N ARG A 14 -30.94 -1.58 51.43
CA ARG A 14 -31.05 -2.43 52.62
C ARG A 14 -29.93 -3.45 52.65
N THR A 15 -29.59 -3.96 53.83
CA THR A 15 -28.47 -4.89 54.03
C THR A 15 -28.57 -6.13 53.16
N ASP A 16 -29.78 -6.66 52.97
CA ASP A 16 -30.10 -7.87 52.21
C ASP A 16 -30.33 -7.64 50.70
N ASN A 17 -30.39 -6.39 50.24
CA ASN A 17 -30.77 -6.08 48.86
C ASN A 17 -29.55 -5.94 47.93
N LEU A 18 -28.94 -7.08 47.56
CA LEU A 18 -27.83 -7.11 46.60
C LEU A 18 -28.26 -6.69 45.19
N ASP A 19 -29.50 -6.99 44.80
CA ASP A 19 -30.03 -6.68 43.46
C ASP A 19 -30.10 -5.17 43.22
N ALA A 20 -30.52 -4.39 44.23
CA ALA A 20 -30.50 -2.93 44.13
C ALA A 20 -29.09 -2.38 43.86
N ARG A 21 -28.06 -2.92 44.51
CA ARG A 21 -26.66 -2.53 44.29
C ARG A 21 -26.19 -2.91 42.89
N ASN A 22 -26.45 -4.14 42.45
CA ASN A 22 -26.09 -4.61 41.12
C ASN A 22 -26.82 -3.85 40.00
N ASN A 23 -28.07 -3.43 40.23
CA ASN A 23 -28.82 -2.62 39.28
C ASN A 23 -28.18 -1.26 39.03
N ARG A 24 -27.47 -0.67 40.01
CA ARG A 24 -26.66 0.55 39.79
C ARG A 24 -25.56 0.31 38.77
N TRP A 25 -24.82 -0.79 38.93
CA TRP A 25 -23.73 -1.17 38.03
C TRP A 25 -24.23 -1.57 36.65
N LYS A 26 -25.40 -2.22 36.56
CA LYS A 26 -26.08 -2.46 35.28
C LYS A 26 -26.48 -1.15 34.59
N GLY A 27 -27.03 -0.20 35.34
CA GLY A 27 -27.34 1.14 34.83
C GLY A 27 -26.09 1.81 34.25
N ARG A 28 -25.02 1.90 35.04
CA ARG A 28 -23.76 2.52 34.61
C ARG A 28 -23.07 1.78 33.47
N PHE A 29 -22.72 0.51 33.66
CA PHE A 29 -21.77 -0.17 32.80
C PHE A 29 -22.39 -0.94 31.64
N ILE A 30 -23.70 -1.19 31.68
CA ILE A 30 -24.39 -1.83 30.57
C ILE A 30 -25.23 -0.79 29.84
N THR A 31 -26.12 -0.08 30.54
CA THR A 31 -27.07 0.84 29.88
C THR A 31 -26.34 2.06 29.30
N VAL A 32 -25.66 2.84 30.14
CA VAL A 32 -24.97 4.06 29.69
C VAL A 32 -23.82 3.75 28.73
N PHE A 33 -23.05 2.70 29.00
CA PHE A 33 -21.97 2.30 28.08
C PHE A 33 -22.49 1.86 26.71
N ASN A 34 -23.58 1.08 26.64
CA ASN A 34 -24.18 0.72 25.35
C ASN A 34 -24.75 1.94 24.62
N GLU A 35 -25.32 2.92 25.33
CA GLU A 35 -25.80 4.17 24.72
C GLU A 35 -24.65 5.00 24.13
N ILE A 36 -23.52 5.09 24.83
CA ILE A 36 -22.37 5.90 24.38
C ILE A 36 -21.56 5.19 23.29
N PHE A 37 -21.30 3.90 23.45
CA PHE A 37 -20.37 3.16 22.60
C PHE A 37 -21.05 2.26 21.57
N GLY A 38 -22.35 1.98 21.70
CA GLY A 38 -23.10 1.14 20.77
C GLY A 38 -22.53 -0.28 20.66
N THR A 39 -22.54 -0.84 19.45
CA THR A 39 -22.05 -2.20 19.14
C THR A 39 -20.54 -2.25 18.87
N LYS A 40 -19.76 -1.32 19.41
CA LYS A 40 -18.32 -1.24 19.14
C LYS A 40 -17.58 -2.42 19.78
N LYS A 41 -16.90 -3.19 18.94
CA LYS A 41 -16.19 -4.41 19.34
C LYS A 41 -14.92 -4.16 20.14
N TRP A 42 -14.27 -3.00 20.02
CA TRP A 42 -12.96 -2.73 20.64
C TRP A 42 -12.96 -2.84 22.18
N LEU A 43 -14.13 -2.76 22.83
CA LEU A 43 -14.23 -2.94 24.28
C LEU A 43 -13.95 -4.39 24.70
N THR A 44 -14.38 -5.36 23.89
CA THR A 44 -14.25 -6.81 24.11
C THR A 44 -13.34 -7.53 23.12
N GLU A 45 -12.82 -6.80 22.13
CA GLU A 45 -11.86 -7.22 21.11
C GLU A 45 -10.72 -6.18 21.04
N TRP A 46 -10.07 -5.89 22.17
CA TRP A 46 -9.07 -4.82 22.28
C TRP A 46 -7.72 -5.19 21.67
N THR A 47 -7.10 -6.27 22.13
CA THR A 47 -5.82 -6.78 21.61
C THR A 47 -5.84 -8.30 21.49
N THR A 48 -4.88 -8.87 20.76
CA THR A 48 -4.72 -10.33 20.63
C THR A 48 -4.40 -11.01 21.96
N ASN A 49 -3.69 -10.32 22.86
CA ASN A 49 -3.24 -10.87 24.14
C ASN A 49 -4.22 -10.59 25.28
N ASN A 50 -4.94 -9.46 25.21
CA ASN A 50 -6.00 -9.11 26.15
C ASN A 50 -7.20 -8.58 25.37
N SER A 51 -8.26 -9.38 25.34
CA SER A 51 -9.48 -9.05 24.61
C SER A 51 -10.27 -7.92 25.25
N ASN A 52 -10.19 -7.73 26.58
CA ASN A 52 -10.97 -6.70 27.25
C ASN A 52 -10.16 -5.41 27.40
N PHE A 53 -10.77 -4.28 27.04
CA PHE A 53 -10.19 -2.98 27.32
C PHE A 53 -10.27 -2.66 28.82
N GLN A 54 -9.14 -2.24 29.41
CA GLN A 54 -9.00 -2.08 30.87
C GLN A 54 -8.67 -0.65 31.34
N ASN A 55 -8.60 0.33 30.43
CA ASN A 55 -8.31 1.73 30.77
C ASN A 55 -9.59 2.51 31.03
N ILE A 56 -10.40 2.04 31.98
CA ILE A 56 -11.62 2.72 32.45
C ILE A 56 -11.35 3.34 33.81
N TYR A 57 -11.73 4.60 33.98
CA TYR A 57 -11.51 5.36 35.21
C TYR A 57 -12.83 5.90 35.75
N LEU A 58 -12.98 5.84 37.07
CA LEU A 58 -14.09 6.44 37.78
C LEU A 58 -13.72 7.88 38.13
N LEU A 59 -14.67 8.79 37.95
CA LEU A 59 -14.53 10.19 38.31
C LEU A 59 -15.77 10.64 39.05
N ARG A 60 -15.55 11.36 40.15
CA ARG A 60 -16.61 12.09 40.87
C ARG A 60 -16.31 13.57 40.92
N ASP A 61 -17.34 14.34 41.22
CA ASP A 61 -17.22 15.77 41.47
C ASP A 61 -17.34 16.06 42.98
N PHE A 62 -16.38 16.79 43.55
CA PHE A 62 -16.39 17.13 44.97
C PHE A 62 -17.63 17.95 45.38
N ARG A 63 -18.09 18.88 44.54
CA ARG A 63 -19.29 19.69 44.80
C ARG A 63 -20.52 18.80 44.93
N PHE A 64 -20.70 17.85 44.01
CA PHE A 64 -21.83 16.92 44.06
C PHE A 64 -21.68 15.84 45.15
N SER A 65 -20.48 15.67 45.73
CA SER A 65 -20.25 14.75 46.86
C SER A 65 -20.60 15.37 48.22
N SER A 66 -20.83 16.67 48.26
CA SER A 66 -21.04 17.44 49.48
C SER A 66 -22.29 17.03 50.26
N ASP A 67 -22.37 17.57 51.47
CA ASP A 67 -23.43 17.40 52.46
C ASP A 67 -24.81 17.93 52.02
N THR A 68 -24.86 18.72 50.96
CA THR A 68 -26.12 19.25 50.39
C THR A 68 -26.66 18.43 49.23
N GLU A 69 -25.78 17.78 48.46
CA GLU A 69 -26.12 17.07 47.23
C GLU A 69 -26.23 15.55 47.47
N SER A 70 -25.19 14.78 47.11
CA SER A 70 -25.19 13.32 47.25
C SER A 70 -24.93 12.85 48.68
N LYS A 71 -24.63 13.77 49.60
CA LYS A 71 -24.42 13.50 51.04
C LYS A 71 -23.38 12.41 51.28
N LEU A 72 -22.25 12.48 50.58
CA LEU A 72 -21.17 11.50 50.73
C LEU A 72 -20.14 11.97 51.77
N PHE A 73 -19.76 13.25 51.69
CA PHE A 73 -18.75 13.84 52.56
C PHE A 73 -19.18 15.22 53.07
N LYS A 74 -18.72 15.60 54.25
CA LYS A 74 -18.90 16.95 54.82
C LYS A 74 -17.64 17.79 54.67
N GLY A 75 -17.82 19.10 54.74
CA GLY A 75 -16.74 20.10 54.81
C GLY A 75 -16.40 20.76 53.47
N PHE A 76 -16.70 20.13 52.34
CA PHE A 76 -16.29 20.67 51.03
C PHE A 76 -16.92 22.03 50.71
N ASN A 77 -18.20 22.23 51.05
CA ASN A 77 -18.88 23.50 50.75
C ASN A 77 -18.24 24.69 51.49
N GLU A 78 -17.81 24.48 52.73
CA GLU A 78 -17.22 25.49 53.63
C GLU A 78 -15.72 25.69 53.35
N ASN A 79 -14.95 24.60 53.35
CA ASN A 79 -13.48 24.63 53.39
C ASN A 79 -12.83 24.24 52.07
N LYS A 80 -13.61 23.88 51.04
CA LYS A 80 -13.14 23.28 49.77
C LYS A 80 -12.32 22.01 49.94
N THR A 81 -12.48 21.35 51.10
CA THR A 81 -11.82 20.10 51.48
C THR A 81 -12.84 19.22 52.20
N GLU A 82 -12.78 17.92 51.95
CA GLU A 82 -13.60 16.94 52.63
C GLU A 82 -12.97 16.55 53.96
N ASN A 83 -13.76 16.59 55.03
CA ASN A 83 -13.28 16.40 56.40
C ASN A 83 -13.73 15.06 56.99
N GLU A 84 -14.94 14.62 56.65
CA GLU A 84 -15.51 13.36 57.15
C GLU A 84 -16.48 12.73 56.13
N GLU A 85 -16.54 11.39 56.14
CA GLU A 85 -17.55 10.63 55.41
C GLU A 85 -18.88 10.61 56.17
N ILE A 86 -19.99 10.71 55.45
CA ILE A 86 -21.33 10.66 56.02
C ILE A 86 -21.81 9.21 56.06
N PHE A 87 -22.10 8.70 57.26
CA PHE A 87 -22.70 7.40 57.46
C PHE A 87 -24.22 7.53 57.64
N HIS A 88 -24.97 6.54 57.17
CA HIS A 88 -26.42 6.45 57.36
C HIS A 88 -26.75 5.53 58.52
N ASP A 89 -27.45 6.04 59.54
CA ASP A 89 -27.79 5.28 60.75
C ASP A 89 -28.55 3.98 60.45
N SER A 90 -29.42 3.99 59.43
CA SER A 90 -30.19 2.81 59.01
C SER A 90 -29.34 1.73 58.35
N TYR A 91 -28.17 2.09 57.80
CA TYR A 91 -27.26 1.14 57.15
C TYR A 91 -25.80 1.66 57.16
N PRO A 92 -25.10 1.57 58.30
CA PRO A 92 -23.76 2.16 58.43
C PRO A 92 -22.70 1.52 57.51
N ASN A 93 -22.86 0.24 57.15
CA ASN A 93 -21.94 -0.49 56.28
C ASN A 93 -22.23 -0.32 54.77
N PHE A 94 -23.21 0.51 54.40
CA PHE A 94 -23.66 0.66 53.01
C PHE A 94 -22.50 0.87 52.01
N ARG A 95 -21.60 1.82 52.30
CA ARG A 95 -20.46 2.16 51.42
C ARG A 95 -19.49 0.99 51.22
N LYS A 96 -19.28 0.21 52.28
CA LYS A 96 -18.43 -0.99 52.25
C LYS A 96 -19.05 -2.10 51.40
N ASP A 97 -20.35 -2.35 51.59
CA ASP A 97 -21.07 -3.37 50.83
C ASP A 97 -21.27 -2.95 49.36
N LEU A 98 -21.42 -1.65 49.11
CA LEU A 98 -21.45 -1.06 47.77
C LEU A 98 -20.11 -1.25 47.05
N ARG A 99 -18.98 -0.96 47.73
CA ARG A 99 -17.63 -1.25 47.21
C ARG A 99 -17.46 -2.72 46.86
N GLN A 100 -17.90 -3.64 47.73
CA GLN A 100 -17.81 -5.07 47.48
C GLN A 100 -18.60 -5.47 46.22
N SER A 101 -19.84 -4.99 46.10
CA SER A 101 -20.67 -5.27 44.93
C SER A 101 -20.06 -4.73 43.62
N PHE A 102 -19.35 -3.60 43.68
CA PHE A 102 -18.63 -3.05 42.54
C PHE A 102 -17.50 -3.98 42.09
N ILE A 103 -16.64 -4.42 43.02
CA ILE A 103 -15.49 -5.28 42.73
C ILE A 103 -15.94 -6.64 42.18
N GLU A 104 -17.04 -7.18 42.71
CA GLU A 104 -17.58 -8.48 42.31
C GLU A 104 -18.35 -8.45 40.98
N TYR A 105 -18.69 -7.26 40.46
CA TYR A 105 -19.49 -7.12 39.25
C TYR A 105 -18.73 -7.58 38.00
N ASP A 106 -19.36 -8.40 37.16
CA ASP A 106 -18.70 -9.07 36.01
C ASP A 106 -18.10 -8.11 34.97
N PHE A 107 -18.70 -6.94 34.76
CA PHE A 107 -18.10 -5.92 33.90
C PHE A 107 -16.82 -5.38 34.52
N VAL A 108 -16.84 -5.12 35.83
CA VAL A 108 -15.72 -4.50 36.54
C VAL A 108 -14.51 -5.44 36.57
N LYS A 109 -14.73 -6.72 36.90
CA LYS A 109 -13.67 -7.75 36.86
C LYS A 109 -12.99 -7.88 35.49
N ARG A 110 -13.71 -7.59 34.40
CA ARG A 110 -13.16 -7.67 33.03
C ARG A 110 -12.43 -6.39 32.62
N HIS A 111 -13.00 -5.23 32.97
CA HIS A 111 -12.61 -3.94 32.37
C HIS A 111 -11.87 -2.99 33.32
N PHE A 112 -11.59 -3.39 34.56
CA PHE A 112 -10.74 -2.63 35.48
C PHE A 112 -9.54 -3.49 35.87
N GLU A 113 -8.34 -2.97 35.60
CA GLU A 113 -7.08 -3.67 35.93
C GLU A 113 -6.93 -3.93 37.44
N LYS A 114 -7.30 -2.94 38.25
CA LYS A 114 -7.32 -3.01 39.72
C LYS A 114 -8.62 -2.38 40.24
N PRO A 115 -9.72 -3.14 40.33
CA PRO A 115 -11.02 -2.63 40.75
C PRO A 115 -11.00 -1.93 42.11
N GLU A 116 -10.32 -2.51 43.10
CA GLU A 116 -10.18 -1.97 44.46
C GLU A 116 -9.58 -0.56 44.43
N ASN A 117 -8.44 -0.43 43.77
CA ASN A 117 -7.73 0.85 43.64
C ASN A 117 -8.57 1.88 42.87
N SER A 118 -9.29 1.43 41.84
CA SER A 118 -10.16 2.30 41.03
C SER A 118 -11.33 2.86 41.85
N TRP A 119 -11.90 2.05 42.73
CA TRP A 119 -12.89 2.50 43.69
C TRP A 119 -12.26 3.44 44.71
N ASP A 120 -11.20 3.02 45.40
CA ASP A 120 -10.62 3.75 46.52
C ASP A 120 -10.15 5.15 46.09
N ARG A 121 -9.55 5.27 44.91
CA ARG A 121 -9.09 6.57 44.36
C ARG A 121 -10.22 7.48 43.89
N ALA A 122 -11.43 6.98 43.68
CA ALA A 122 -12.57 7.79 43.27
C ALA A 122 -13.60 7.98 44.38
N ALA A 123 -13.58 7.15 45.42
CA ALA A 123 -14.62 7.06 46.44
C ALA A 123 -14.11 7.34 47.85
N SER A 124 -12.82 7.64 48.03
CA SER A 124 -12.25 8.04 49.32
C SER A 124 -12.27 9.56 49.52
N LEU A 125 -12.05 9.97 50.76
CA LEU A 125 -11.99 11.36 51.19
C LEU A 125 -10.85 12.10 50.47
N ASN A 126 -11.16 13.27 49.91
CA ASN A 126 -10.26 14.12 49.09
C ASN A 126 -9.69 13.44 47.83
N GLU A 127 -10.32 12.35 47.37
CA GLU A 127 -9.91 11.59 46.19
C GLU A 127 -11.08 11.51 45.19
N ASP A 128 -10.89 12.05 43.98
CA ASP A 128 -11.94 12.14 42.95
C ASP A 128 -11.76 11.18 41.77
N GLY A 129 -10.65 10.44 41.74
CA GLY A 129 -10.28 9.47 40.70
C GLY A 129 -9.27 10.01 39.70
N THR A 130 -9.00 11.33 39.69
CA THR A 130 -8.09 11.96 38.74
C THR A 130 -6.65 11.48 38.90
N GLN A 131 -6.22 11.16 40.12
CA GLN A 131 -4.85 10.70 40.37
C GLN A 131 -4.50 9.43 39.59
N LEU A 132 -5.44 8.50 39.40
CA LEU A 132 -5.18 7.30 38.58
C LEU A 132 -4.94 7.63 37.12
N ILE A 133 -5.68 8.60 36.58
CA ILE A 133 -5.50 9.07 35.22
C ILE A 133 -4.13 9.72 35.09
N LEU A 134 -3.74 10.56 36.06
CA LEU A 134 -2.42 11.19 36.10
C LEU A 134 -1.31 10.14 36.14
N ASP A 135 -1.39 9.16 37.05
CA ASP A 135 -0.38 8.10 37.19
C ASP A 135 -0.19 7.33 35.87
N LYS A 136 -1.29 7.01 35.18
CA LYS A 136 -1.28 6.29 33.91
C LYS A 136 -0.77 7.14 32.74
N LEU A 137 -1.12 8.43 32.70
CA LEU A 137 -0.59 9.37 31.72
C LEU A 137 0.90 9.63 31.94
N THR A 138 1.36 9.75 33.18
CA THR A 138 2.77 9.89 33.52
C THR A 138 3.55 8.63 33.12
N PHE A 139 3.01 7.44 33.39
CA PHE A 139 3.61 6.20 32.92
C PHE A 139 3.72 6.17 31.39
N ALA A 140 2.65 6.54 30.67
CA ALA A 140 2.67 6.60 29.21
C ALA A 140 3.69 7.65 28.69
N ALA A 141 3.73 8.84 29.29
CA ALA A 141 4.63 9.92 28.93
C ALA A 141 6.10 9.52 29.10
N ASN A 142 6.44 8.83 30.19
CA ASN A 142 7.80 8.34 30.43
C ASN A 142 8.25 7.29 29.40
N ASN A 143 7.32 6.53 28.84
CA ASN A 143 7.61 5.47 27.88
C ASN A 143 7.39 5.87 26.41
N ILE A 144 6.86 7.08 26.15
CA ILE A 144 6.45 7.48 24.79
C ILE A 144 7.63 7.53 23.81
N ASN A 145 8.80 7.98 24.27
CA ASN A 145 9.99 8.08 23.43
C ASN A 145 10.55 6.71 23.06
N LEU A 146 10.56 5.78 24.03
CA LEU A 146 10.96 4.39 23.79
C LEU A 146 10.00 3.71 22.80
N ALA A 147 8.69 3.84 23.03
CA ALA A 147 7.68 3.29 22.13
C ALA A 147 7.78 3.86 20.71
N ARG A 148 8.04 5.17 20.57
CA ARG A 148 8.29 5.81 19.26
C ARG A 148 9.55 5.25 18.60
N HIS A 149 10.63 5.09 19.35
CA HIS A 149 11.88 4.55 18.82
C HIS A 149 11.70 3.12 18.30
N GLU A 150 11.05 2.24 19.08
CA GLU A 150 10.75 0.87 18.67
C GLU A 150 9.85 0.83 17.43
N LYS A 151 8.82 1.69 17.38
CA LYS A 151 7.96 1.82 16.20
C LYS A 151 8.78 2.20 14.96
N THR A 152 9.60 3.24 15.04
CA THR A 152 10.46 3.67 13.92
C THR A 152 11.42 2.57 13.49
N LEU A 153 12.01 1.83 14.42
CA LEU A 153 12.88 0.69 14.10
C LEU A 153 12.15 -0.41 13.33
N ASN A 154 10.92 -0.74 13.73
CA ASN A 154 10.12 -1.75 13.05
C ASN A 154 9.70 -1.31 11.64
N GLU A 155 9.30 -0.04 11.48
CA GLU A 155 8.99 0.55 10.17
C GLU A 155 10.23 0.56 9.27
N LEU A 156 11.41 0.92 9.79
CA LEU A 156 12.66 0.87 9.03
C LEU A 156 13.03 -0.54 8.59
N LYS A 157 12.86 -1.55 9.46
CA LYS A 157 13.09 -2.96 9.10
C LYS A 157 12.18 -3.39 7.96
N SER A 158 10.88 -3.11 8.06
CA SER A 158 9.92 -3.44 7.01
C SER A 158 10.24 -2.75 5.68
N LEU A 159 10.68 -1.49 5.74
CA LEU A 159 11.14 -0.75 4.54
C LEU A 159 12.39 -1.39 3.94
N ILE A 160 13.38 -1.76 4.75
CA ILE A 160 14.60 -2.43 4.27
C ILE A 160 14.25 -3.77 3.63
N GLU A 161 13.37 -4.56 4.23
CA GLU A 161 12.91 -5.83 3.66
C GLU A 161 12.23 -5.62 2.30
N SER A 162 11.40 -4.58 2.18
CA SER A 162 10.74 -4.20 0.93
C SER A 162 11.75 -3.78 -0.15
N ILE A 163 12.74 -2.95 0.21
CA ILE A 163 13.81 -2.53 -0.70
C ILE A 163 14.65 -3.74 -1.14
N ILE A 164 15.02 -4.64 -0.22
CA ILE A 164 15.76 -5.86 -0.56
C ILE A 164 14.96 -6.73 -1.52
N SER A 165 13.64 -6.88 -1.30
CA SER A 165 12.77 -7.63 -2.20
C SER A 165 12.76 -7.02 -3.59
N PHE A 166 12.59 -5.71 -3.69
CA PHE A 166 12.63 -4.98 -4.96
C PHE A 166 13.98 -5.14 -5.67
N LEU A 167 15.09 -4.92 -4.96
CA LEU A 167 16.42 -5.05 -5.54
C LEU A 167 16.76 -6.48 -5.98
N LYS A 168 16.20 -7.50 -5.33
CA LYS A 168 16.37 -8.91 -5.73
C LYS A 168 15.81 -9.21 -7.12
N GLU A 169 14.78 -8.50 -7.57
CA GLU A 169 14.21 -8.65 -8.91
C GLU A 169 15.20 -8.22 -10.00
N TYR A 170 16.01 -7.19 -9.72
CA TYR A 170 17.02 -6.66 -10.64
C TYR A 170 18.40 -7.28 -10.43
N TYR A 171 18.60 -8.04 -9.36
CA TYR A 171 19.85 -8.72 -9.08
C TYR A 171 20.00 -9.99 -9.93
N ASN A 172 20.75 -9.88 -11.02
CA ASN A 172 21.22 -11.02 -11.79
C ASN A 172 22.38 -11.69 -11.04
N SER A 173 22.09 -12.82 -10.38
CA SER A 173 23.13 -13.63 -9.75
C SER A 173 24.13 -14.10 -10.81
N PRO A 174 25.46 -13.97 -10.57
CA PRO A 174 26.47 -14.52 -11.47
C PRO A 174 26.43 -16.06 -11.52
N ASP A 175 25.72 -16.70 -10.59
CA ASP A 175 25.49 -18.14 -10.59
C ASP A 175 24.29 -18.52 -11.47
N LYS A 176 24.58 -19.18 -12.60
CA LYS A 176 23.58 -19.70 -13.54
C LYS A 176 22.62 -20.70 -12.88
N ALA A 177 23.05 -21.41 -11.84
CA ALA A 177 22.20 -22.38 -11.14
C ALA A 177 21.10 -21.68 -10.32
N GLU A 178 21.44 -20.58 -9.65
CA GLU A 178 20.47 -19.78 -8.88
C GLU A 178 19.45 -19.10 -9.81
N SER A 179 19.91 -18.56 -10.94
CA SER A 179 19.03 -18.00 -11.97
C SER A 179 18.06 -19.03 -12.54
N LEU A 180 18.53 -20.25 -12.81
CA LEU A 180 17.69 -21.36 -13.27
C LEU A 180 16.64 -21.74 -12.22
N LEU A 181 17.02 -21.87 -10.95
CA LEU A 181 16.09 -22.20 -9.86
C LEU A 181 15.01 -21.11 -9.68
N ARG A 182 15.39 -19.83 -9.81
CA ARG A 182 14.42 -18.71 -9.81
C ARG A 182 13.45 -18.82 -10.98
N ALA A 183 13.94 -19.07 -12.20
CA ALA A 183 13.08 -19.23 -13.38
C ALA A 183 12.11 -20.41 -13.24
N ILE A 184 12.56 -21.54 -12.69
CA ILE A 184 11.70 -22.71 -12.39
C ILE A 184 10.64 -22.34 -11.36
N SER A 185 11.01 -21.63 -10.29
CA SER A 185 10.08 -21.19 -9.24
C SER A 185 9.01 -20.24 -9.79
N THR A 186 9.41 -19.24 -10.61
CA THR A 186 8.48 -18.33 -11.28
C THR A 186 7.52 -19.07 -12.21
N ALA A 187 8.03 -20.00 -13.04
CA ALA A 187 7.18 -20.80 -13.92
C ALA A 187 6.18 -21.65 -13.12
N GLY A 188 6.61 -22.27 -12.03
CA GLY A 188 5.74 -23.04 -11.13
C GLY A 188 4.66 -22.17 -10.47
N ARG A 189 5.00 -20.95 -10.06
CA ARG A 189 4.05 -19.98 -9.50
C ARG A 189 3.00 -19.55 -10.53
N ILE A 190 3.42 -19.25 -11.75
CA ILE A 190 2.50 -18.91 -12.85
C ILE A 190 1.54 -20.08 -13.12
N GLN A 191 2.07 -21.30 -13.23
CA GLN A 191 1.25 -22.48 -13.48
C GLN A 191 0.21 -22.70 -12.36
N ALA A 192 0.63 -22.63 -11.10
CA ALA A 192 -0.28 -22.78 -9.97
C ALA A 192 -1.37 -21.70 -9.95
N ASN A 193 -1.01 -20.43 -10.22
CA ASN A 193 -1.97 -19.33 -10.30
C ASN A 193 -2.99 -19.55 -11.41
N LEU A 194 -2.55 -20.00 -12.59
CA LEU A 194 -3.43 -20.31 -13.71
C LEU A 194 -4.35 -21.51 -13.40
N ASP A 195 -3.82 -22.59 -12.81
CA ASP A 195 -4.61 -23.76 -12.43
C ASP A 195 -5.70 -23.40 -11.42
N ILE A 196 -5.39 -22.56 -10.43
CA ILE A 196 -6.36 -22.06 -9.45
C ILE A 196 -7.40 -21.16 -10.13
N ALA A 197 -6.97 -20.25 -11.01
CA ALA A 197 -7.85 -19.32 -11.71
C ALA A 197 -8.84 -20.06 -12.64
N PHE A 198 -8.34 -21.01 -13.43
CA PHE A 198 -9.16 -21.83 -14.33
C PHE A 198 -10.06 -22.80 -13.56
N GLY A 199 -9.62 -23.30 -12.40
CA GLY A 199 -10.45 -24.12 -11.52
C GLY A 199 -11.58 -23.33 -10.83
N ARG A 200 -11.36 -22.04 -10.56
CA ARG A 200 -12.35 -21.16 -9.93
C ARG A 200 -13.42 -20.67 -10.91
N ASP A 201 -13.02 -20.37 -12.15
CA ASP A 201 -13.94 -19.96 -13.22
C ASP A 201 -13.57 -20.60 -14.56
N PRO A 202 -14.37 -21.56 -15.05
CA PRO A 202 -14.16 -22.20 -16.36
C PRO A 202 -14.17 -21.23 -17.56
N TYR A 203 -14.81 -20.07 -17.42
CA TYR A 203 -14.86 -19.06 -18.48
C TYR A 203 -13.64 -18.12 -18.46
N PHE A 204 -12.88 -18.11 -17.37
CA PHE A 204 -11.75 -17.20 -17.20
C PHE A 204 -10.68 -17.39 -18.28
N PHE A 205 -10.42 -18.63 -18.73
CA PHE A 205 -9.48 -18.87 -19.84
C PHE A 205 -9.86 -18.07 -21.09
N GLY A 206 -11.14 -18.10 -21.47
CA GLY A 206 -11.64 -17.38 -22.64
C GLY A 206 -11.59 -15.86 -22.46
N SER A 207 -11.87 -15.36 -21.25
CA SER A 207 -11.73 -13.94 -20.91
C SER A 207 -10.26 -13.50 -20.95
N MET A 208 -9.36 -14.26 -20.33
CA MET A 208 -7.92 -14.01 -20.32
C MET A 208 -7.36 -13.94 -21.73
N MET A 209 -7.66 -14.93 -22.58
CA MET A 209 -7.19 -14.93 -23.98
C MET A 209 -7.72 -13.72 -24.75
N ARG A 210 -8.98 -13.32 -24.54
CA ARG A 210 -9.57 -12.16 -25.20
C ARG A 210 -8.91 -10.85 -24.81
N GLU A 211 -8.56 -10.71 -23.53
CA GLU A 211 -7.91 -9.50 -22.99
C GLU A 211 -6.42 -9.43 -23.35
N LEU A 212 -5.75 -10.58 -23.50
CA LEU A 212 -4.35 -10.65 -23.94
C LEU A 212 -4.19 -10.47 -25.46
N MET A 213 -5.17 -10.91 -26.26
CA MET A 213 -5.13 -10.78 -27.72
C MET A 213 -5.47 -9.36 -28.16
N LEU A 214 -4.68 -8.83 -29.10
CA LEU A 214 -4.92 -7.53 -29.72
C LEU A 214 -6.22 -7.54 -30.53
N LYS A 215 -7.02 -6.48 -30.40
CA LYS A 215 -8.19 -6.25 -31.26
C LYS A 215 -7.75 -5.70 -32.60
N ASN A 216 -8.31 -6.23 -33.68
CA ASN A 216 -8.03 -5.76 -35.04
C ASN A 216 -8.28 -4.26 -35.24
N SER A 217 -9.30 -3.70 -34.57
CA SER A 217 -9.59 -2.26 -34.61
C SER A 217 -8.46 -1.42 -34.06
N ASP A 218 -7.82 -1.88 -32.99
CA ASP A 218 -6.79 -1.13 -32.28
C ASP A 218 -5.48 -1.17 -33.07
N VAL A 219 -5.13 -2.33 -33.62
CA VAL A 219 -4.00 -2.50 -34.53
C VAL A 219 -4.19 -1.65 -35.80
N TYR A 220 -5.40 -1.68 -36.38
CA TYR A 220 -5.71 -0.87 -37.56
C TYR A 220 -5.57 0.63 -37.28
N ASN A 221 -6.10 1.10 -36.15
CA ASN A 221 -6.00 2.52 -35.77
C ASN A 221 -4.54 2.93 -35.47
N LEU A 222 -3.76 2.06 -34.82
CA LEU A 222 -2.33 2.28 -34.58
C LEU A 222 -1.60 2.45 -35.91
N TYR A 223 -1.77 1.50 -36.83
CA TYR A 223 -1.11 1.53 -38.13
C TYR A 223 -1.58 2.68 -39.00
N LEU A 224 -2.88 2.97 -39.05
CA LEU A 224 -3.41 4.12 -39.79
C LEU A 224 -2.85 5.45 -39.26
N GLY A 225 -2.74 5.60 -37.94
CA GLY A 225 -2.12 6.77 -37.32
C GLY A 225 -0.65 6.90 -37.70
N LYS A 226 0.12 5.81 -37.58
CA LYS A 226 1.55 5.81 -37.91
C LYS A 226 1.82 5.98 -39.40
N ILE A 227 1.05 5.36 -40.28
CA ILE A 227 1.13 5.56 -41.73
C ILE A 227 0.83 7.02 -42.07
N ARG A 228 -0.19 7.63 -41.48
CA ARG A 228 -0.47 9.06 -41.68
C ARG A 228 0.64 9.97 -41.14
N ASP A 229 1.26 9.63 -40.01
CA ASP A 229 2.40 10.36 -39.47
C ASP A 229 3.65 10.19 -40.35
N ILE A 230 3.80 9.03 -41.00
CA ILE A 230 4.84 8.75 -41.99
C ILE A 230 4.57 9.54 -43.28
N GLU A 231 3.32 9.55 -43.76
CA GLU A 231 2.90 10.28 -44.97
C GLU A 231 2.97 11.81 -44.78
N ARG A 232 2.80 12.31 -43.55
CA ARG A 232 2.93 13.74 -43.19
C ARG A 232 4.38 14.19 -42.99
N ARG A 233 5.32 13.28 -42.75
CA ARG A 233 6.75 13.57 -42.82
C ARG A 233 7.15 13.51 -44.28
N ASP A 234 6.86 14.60 -44.98
CA ASP A 234 7.15 14.86 -46.40
C ASP A 234 8.08 13.87 -47.09
N VAL A 235 7.51 13.19 -48.10
CA VAL A 235 8.20 12.51 -49.19
C VAL A 235 8.96 11.26 -48.77
N ILE A 236 8.59 10.15 -49.40
CA ILE A 236 9.50 9.01 -49.61
C ILE A 236 10.75 9.59 -50.29
N ASN A 237 11.73 10.05 -49.51
CA ASN A 237 13.07 10.12 -50.02
C ASN A 237 13.57 8.67 -49.96
N MET A 238 13.17 7.90 -50.98
CA MET A 238 14.18 7.17 -51.76
C MET A 238 15.12 8.22 -52.34
N ASP A 239 15.81 8.93 -51.44
CA ASP A 239 16.83 9.89 -51.76
C ASP A 239 17.83 9.08 -52.55
N LYS A 240 18.38 9.65 -53.61
CA LYS A 240 19.48 9.05 -54.39
C LYS A 240 20.63 8.51 -53.50
N TYR A 241 20.69 8.95 -52.25
CA TYR A 241 21.62 8.54 -51.19
C TYR A 241 21.24 7.26 -50.41
N SER A 242 19.94 6.88 -50.38
CA SER A 242 19.40 5.83 -49.50
C SER A 242 19.96 4.44 -49.76
N ALA A 243 20.05 4.04 -51.02
CA ALA A 243 20.64 2.75 -51.42
C ALA A 243 22.14 2.68 -51.10
N ILE A 244 22.86 3.81 -51.23
CA ILE A 244 24.29 3.90 -50.93
C ILE A 244 24.52 3.74 -49.42
N ARG A 245 23.70 4.40 -48.58
CA ARG A 245 23.76 4.27 -47.12
C ARG A 245 23.43 2.86 -46.62
N MET A 246 22.55 2.11 -47.30
CA MET A 246 22.26 0.71 -46.96
C MET A 246 23.42 -0.24 -47.33
N ASN A 247 24.03 -0.03 -48.50
CA ASN A 247 25.10 -0.91 -48.99
C ASN A 247 26.46 -0.62 -48.34
N VAL A 248 26.67 0.59 -47.81
CA VAL A 248 27.91 0.99 -47.12
C VAL A 248 27.63 1.30 -45.63
N PRO A 249 27.48 0.27 -44.77
CA PRO A 249 27.19 0.45 -43.35
C PRO A 249 28.31 1.12 -42.56
N GLU A 250 29.52 1.23 -43.13
CA GLU A 250 30.69 1.90 -42.55
C GLU A 250 30.59 3.43 -42.55
N LEU A 251 29.64 4.01 -43.27
CA LEU A 251 29.42 5.47 -43.27
C LEU A 251 28.91 5.93 -41.91
N ASN A 252 29.66 6.82 -41.27
CA ASN A 252 29.35 7.36 -39.95
C ASN A 252 29.14 8.88 -40.01
N PRO A 253 27.95 9.39 -39.64
CA PRO A 253 27.66 10.82 -39.62
C PRO A 253 28.52 11.65 -38.67
N ASN A 254 29.15 11.00 -37.68
CA ASN A 254 30.00 11.66 -36.69
C ASN A 254 31.50 11.66 -37.06
N GLU A 255 31.87 11.05 -38.19
CA GLU A 255 33.25 11.00 -38.67
C GLU A 255 33.56 12.12 -39.66
N ASN A 256 34.85 12.35 -39.91
CA ASN A 256 35.29 13.40 -40.84
C ASN A 256 35.01 13.04 -42.31
N PHE A 257 34.91 14.07 -43.15
CA PHE A 257 34.54 13.93 -44.56
C PHE A 257 35.52 13.01 -45.30
N ASP A 258 36.81 13.15 -45.03
CA ASP A 258 37.87 12.35 -45.67
C ASP A 258 37.78 10.86 -45.33
N ARG A 259 37.41 10.48 -44.10
CA ARG A 259 37.22 9.07 -43.74
C ARG A 259 35.99 8.48 -44.41
N ASN A 260 34.87 9.20 -44.43
CA ASN A 260 33.66 8.74 -45.09
C ASN A 260 33.88 8.59 -46.61
N LEU A 261 34.64 9.50 -47.22
CA LEU A 261 35.03 9.40 -48.62
C LEU A 261 35.99 8.24 -48.90
N GLU A 262 36.91 7.94 -47.99
CA GLU A 262 37.80 6.77 -48.07
C GLU A 262 37.02 5.45 -47.92
N CYS A 263 35.97 5.41 -47.08
CA CYS A 263 35.05 4.27 -47.00
C CYS A 263 34.30 4.04 -48.32
N LEU A 264 33.80 5.09 -48.97
CA LEU A 264 33.19 4.98 -50.30
C LEU A 264 34.20 4.50 -51.36
N ARG A 265 35.43 5.06 -51.34
CA ARG A 265 36.51 4.67 -52.27
C ARG A 265 36.83 3.17 -52.15
N LYS A 266 36.92 2.66 -50.93
CA LYS A 266 37.18 1.24 -50.65
C LYS A 266 36.02 0.36 -51.09
N HIS A 267 34.78 0.75 -50.78
CA HIS A 267 33.61 -0.07 -51.08
C HIS A 267 33.34 -0.17 -52.60
N TYR A 268 33.54 0.92 -53.34
CA TYR A 268 33.31 0.96 -54.80
C TYR A 268 34.61 0.85 -55.63
N GLU A 269 35.71 0.42 -55.00
CA GLU A 269 37.02 0.13 -55.62
C GLU A 269 37.57 1.22 -56.57
N LYS A 270 37.45 2.50 -56.20
CA LYS A 270 37.97 3.63 -57.00
C LYS A 270 39.49 3.84 -56.78
N ARG A 271 40.22 4.25 -57.84
CA ARG A 271 41.70 4.29 -57.80
C ARG A 271 42.24 5.44 -56.97
N THR A 272 41.54 6.58 -56.94
CA THR A 272 41.93 7.74 -56.13
C THR A 272 40.73 8.37 -55.42
N ILE A 273 40.98 9.06 -54.30
CA ILE A 273 39.95 9.81 -53.55
C ILE A 273 39.28 10.86 -54.45
N LYS A 274 40.06 11.51 -55.31
CA LYS A 274 39.60 12.55 -56.23
C LYS A 274 38.66 12.02 -57.31
N GLU A 275 38.98 10.85 -57.87
CA GLU A 275 38.11 10.14 -58.82
C GLU A 275 36.81 9.66 -58.17
N CYS A 276 36.85 9.25 -56.89
CA CYS A 276 35.66 8.89 -56.13
C CYS A 276 34.74 10.11 -55.94
N GLN A 277 35.32 11.25 -55.55
CA GLN A 277 34.58 12.50 -55.40
C GLN A 277 33.96 12.97 -56.73
N ASP A 278 34.76 13.00 -57.81
CA ASP A 278 34.28 13.40 -59.13
C ASP A 278 33.16 12.46 -59.65
N PHE A 279 33.26 11.16 -59.40
CA PHE A 279 32.22 10.20 -59.78
C PHE A 279 30.88 10.49 -59.08
N PHE A 280 30.90 10.70 -57.76
CA PHE A 280 29.66 10.95 -57.02
C PHE A 280 29.11 12.36 -57.28
N GLU A 281 29.94 13.41 -57.20
CA GLU A 281 29.46 14.80 -57.33
C GLU A 281 29.19 15.20 -58.79
N ASN A 282 30.11 14.90 -59.73
CA ASN A 282 30.04 15.41 -61.10
C ASN A 282 29.36 14.45 -62.08
N GLU A 283 29.54 13.13 -61.95
CA GLU A 283 28.93 12.16 -62.88
C GLU A 283 27.53 11.71 -62.43
N GLN A 284 27.33 11.52 -61.12
CA GLN A 284 26.06 11.01 -60.57
C GLN A 284 25.20 12.10 -59.93
N GLY A 285 25.72 13.33 -59.78
CA GLY A 285 24.97 14.46 -59.21
C GLY A 285 24.56 14.26 -57.74
N ILE A 286 25.38 13.53 -56.97
CA ILE A 286 25.18 13.16 -55.56
C ILE A 286 25.98 14.14 -54.70
N ASP A 287 25.30 14.93 -53.85
CA ASP A 287 25.99 15.79 -52.88
C ASP A 287 26.55 14.92 -51.75
N LEU A 288 27.88 14.88 -51.63
CA LEU A 288 28.58 14.08 -50.63
C LEU A 288 28.35 14.61 -49.20
N ASN A 289 28.16 15.92 -49.02
CA ASN A 289 27.83 16.47 -47.70
C ASN A 289 26.45 16.03 -47.25
N GLU A 290 25.47 16.01 -48.17
CA GLU A 290 24.14 15.49 -47.88
C GLU A 290 24.17 13.98 -47.65
N LEU A 291 24.96 13.23 -48.44
CA LEU A 291 25.14 11.78 -48.25
C LEU A 291 25.70 11.44 -46.85
N PHE A 292 26.74 12.15 -46.40
CA PHE A 292 27.42 11.87 -45.13
C PHE A 292 26.71 12.46 -43.90
N TYR A 293 26.20 13.68 -44.02
CA TYR A 293 25.73 14.48 -42.88
C TYR A 293 24.25 14.87 -42.95
N GLY A 294 23.56 14.56 -44.05
CA GLY A 294 22.12 14.81 -44.20
C GLY A 294 21.26 13.99 -43.23
N ASN A 295 19.94 14.16 -43.31
CA ASN A 295 19.01 13.57 -42.35
C ASN A 295 19.16 12.04 -42.31
N ASN A 296 19.76 11.54 -41.23
CA ASN A 296 20.14 10.13 -41.04
C ASN A 296 19.03 9.32 -40.37
N VAL A 297 17.78 9.76 -40.50
CA VAL A 297 16.62 8.93 -40.16
C VAL A 297 16.56 7.83 -41.20
N ARG A 298 17.43 6.84 -41.00
CA ARG A 298 17.60 5.64 -41.79
C ARG A 298 16.22 5.08 -42.07
N ILE A 299 16.01 4.72 -43.32
CA ILE A 299 14.97 3.79 -43.74
C ILE A 299 15.17 2.52 -42.91
N LYS A 300 14.55 2.47 -41.74
CA LYS A 300 14.12 1.20 -41.15
C LYS A 300 13.03 0.73 -42.08
N ASN A 301 13.11 -0.53 -42.50
CA ASN A 301 12.06 -1.14 -43.32
C ASN A 301 10.70 -0.78 -42.70
N PHE A 302 9.75 -0.25 -43.46
CA PHE A 302 8.49 0.23 -42.89
C PHE A 302 7.80 -0.85 -42.05
N SER A 303 7.95 -2.12 -42.46
CA SER A 303 7.56 -3.31 -41.71
C SER A 303 8.18 -3.35 -40.30
N GLN A 304 9.51 -3.14 -40.19
CA GLN A 304 10.25 -3.12 -38.91
C GLN A 304 9.78 -2.03 -37.95
N VAL A 305 9.47 -0.86 -38.49
CA VAL A 305 8.96 0.24 -37.66
C VAL A 305 7.58 -0.11 -37.13
N LEU A 306 6.71 -0.64 -37.99
CA LEU A 306 5.35 -1.04 -37.62
C LEU A 306 5.33 -2.26 -36.68
N ALA A 307 6.22 -3.23 -36.86
CA ALA A 307 6.35 -4.40 -36.01
C ALA A 307 6.83 -4.01 -34.60
N LYS A 308 7.86 -3.16 -34.51
CA LYS A 308 8.36 -2.67 -33.21
C LYS A 308 7.35 -1.79 -32.49
N GLU A 309 6.64 -0.94 -33.22
CA GLU A 309 5.60 -0.10 -32.63
C GLU A 309 4.40 -0.95 -32.15
N LEU A 310 4.05 -2.01 -32.88
CA LEU A 310 3.03 -2.97 -32.46
C LEU A 310 3.43 -3.68 -31.17
N GLU A 311 4.68 -4.11 -31.06
CA GLU A 311 5.24 -4.73 -29.85
C GLU A 311 5.14 -3.78 -28.64
N THR A 312 5.63 -2.55 -28.78
CA THR A 312 5.53 -1.51 -27.74
C THR A 312 4.08 -1.26 -27.35
N PHE A 313 3.19 -1.08 -28.33
CA PHE A 313 1.76 -0.88 -28.07
C PHE A 313 1.13 -2.06 -27.31
N TRP A 314 1.51 -3.30 -27.66
CA TRP A 314 0.94 -4.48 -27.03
C TRP A 314 1.33 -4.60 -25.56
N PHE A 315 2.63 -4.56 -25.26
CA PHE A 315 3.13 -4.80 -23.91
C PHE A 315 3.01 -3.56 -23.00
N GLU A 316 3.31 -2.36 -23.50
CA GLU A 316 3.37 -1.16 -22.65
C GLU A 316 2.02 -0.46 -22.47
N ASP A 317 1.07 -0.63 -23.39
CA ASP A 317 -0.21 0.09 -23.36
C ASP A 317 -1.43 -0.85 -23.31
N TYR A 318 -1.55 -1.78 -24.26
CA TYR A 318 -2.73 -2.63 -24.38
C TYR A 318 -2.88 -3.59 -23.19
N MET A 319 -1.82 -4.32 -22.84
CA MET A 319 -1.84 -5.26 -21.72
C MET A 319 -2.05 -4.56 -20.37
N LEU A 320 -1.47 -3.38 -20.18
CA LEU A 320 -1.64 -2.56 -18.98
C LEU A 320 -3.08 -2.07 -18.81
N ARG A 321 -3.72 -1.60 -19.89
CA ARG A 321 -5.13 -1.21 -19.89
C ARG A 321 -6.06 -2.37 -19.55
N ASN A 322 -5.80 -3.54 -20.12
CA ASN A 322 -6.65 -4.72 -19.92
C ASN A 322 -6.34 -5.49 -18.63
N GLN A 323 -5.25 -5.17 -17.92
CA GLN A 323 -4.89 -5.79 -16.64
C GLN A 323 -5.99 -5.62 -15.58
N GLN A 324 -6.71 -4.49 -15.62
CA GLN A 324 -7.84 -4.23 -14.72
C GLN A 324 -8.96 -5.29 -14.87
N ASN A 325 -9.24 -5.72 -16.11
CA ASN A 325 -10.29 -6.70 -16.42
C ASN A 325 -9.94 -8.11 -15.93
N LEU A 326 -8.67 -8.41 -15.68
CA LEU A 326 -8.19 -9.72 -15.23
C LEU A 326 -7.89 -9.77 -13.72
N SER A 327 -7.88 -8.60 -13.06
CA SER A 327 -7.49 -8.46 -11.65
C SER A 327 -8.52 -9.00 -10.64
N GLU A 328 -9.72 -9.36 -11.09
CA GLU A 328 -10.76 -9.96 -10.25
C GLU A 328 -10.43 -11.41 -9.84
N ILE A 329 -9.67 -12.13 -10.66
CA ILE A 329 -9.41 -13.56 -10.50
C ILE A 329 -7.93 -13.86 -10.26
N VAL A 330 -7.02 -13.13 -10.91
CA VAL A 330 -5.57 -13.28 -10.74
C VAL A 330 -5.01 -12.05 -10.03
N SER A 331 -4.10 -12.25 -9.07
CA SER A 331 -3.43 -11.15 -8.38
C SER A 331 -2.62 -10.28 -9.36
N LYS A 332 -2.44 -9.00 -9.03
CA LYS A 332 -1.62 -8.09 -9.85
C LYS A 332 -0.20 -8.61 -10.07
N GLU A 333 0.41 -9.16 -9.02
CA GLU A 333 1.74 -9.80 -9.10
C GLU A 333 1.73 -11.00 -10.06
N GLY A 334 0.71 -11.86 -10.00
CA GLY A 334 0.60 -13.01 -10.90
C GLY A 334 0.39 -12.60 -12.36
N LEU A 335 -0.34 -11.52 -12.62
CA LEU A 335 -0.50 -10.97 -13.96
C LEU A 335 0.81 -10.37 -14.50
N GLN A 336 1.57 -9.69 -13.64
CA GLN A 336 2.89 -9.15 -14.01
C GLN A 336 3.87 -10.27 -14.38
N ASP A 337 3.93 -11.34 -13.59
CA ASP A 337 4.76 -12.51 -13.88
C ASP A 337 4.44 -13.11 -15.27
N ILE A 338 3.15 -13.21 -15.61
CA ILE A 338 2.68 -13.74 -16.90
C ILE A 338 3.10 -12.81 -18.05
N GLN A 339 2.92 -11.50 -17.88
CA GLN A 339 3.29 -10.49 -18.88
C GLN A 339 4.79 -10.48 -19.14
N ASP A 340 5.60 -10.45 -18.08
CA ASP A 340 7.07 -10.46 -18.18
C ASP A 340 7.56 -11.75 -18.86
N MET A 341 6.96 -12.89 -18.54
CA MET A 341 7.33 -14.16 -19.17
C MET A 341 6.90 -14.23 -20.64
N LEU A 342 5.72 -13.71 -20.99
CA LEU A 342 5.27 -13.58 -22.38
C LEU A 342 6.19 -12.67 -23.18
N HIS A 343 6.58 -11.52 -22.64
CA HIS A 343 7.48 -10.59 -23.30
C HIS A 343 8.87 -11.21 -23.53
N ARG A 344 9.44 -11.86 -22.51
CA ARG A 344 10.71 -12.60 -22.63
C ARG A 344 10.64 -13.73 -23.67
N LEU A 345 9.51 -14.44 -23.75
CA LEU A 345 9.32 -15.49 -24.77
C LEU A 345 9.21 -14.89 -26.16
N TYR A 346 8.49 -13.77 -26.30
CA TYR A 346 8.34 -13.04 -27.55
C TYR A 346 9.70 -12.56 -28.09
N GLU A 347 10.54 -11.97 -27.21
CA GLU A 347 11.91 -11.58 -27.56
C GLU A 347 12.78 -12.80 -27.91
N LYS A 348 12.75 -13.86 -27.10
CA LYS A 348 13.59 -15.04 -27.30
C LYS A 348 13.25 -15.82 -28.58
N LEU A 349 11.99 -15.78 -29.00
CA LEU A 349 11.52 -16.40 -30.24
C LEU A 349 11.74 -15.50 -31.46
N ASN A 350 12.33 -14.31 -31.30
CA ASN A 350 12.53 -13.31 -32.35
C ASN A 350 11.26 -13.04 -33.16
N ILE A 351 10.09 -12.97 -32.50
CA ILE A 351 8.81 -12.83 -33.21
C ILE A 351 8.76 -11.54 -34.04
N THR A 352 9.39 -10.46 -33.58
CA THR A 352 9.49 -9.20 -34.32
C THR A 352 10.17 -9.37 -35.69
N GLU A 353 11.18 -10.24 -35.79
CA GLU A 353 11.87 -10.53 -37.06
C GLU A 353 11.05 -11.42 -38.01
N ILE A 354 10.03 -12.13 -37.49
CA ILE A 354 9.12 -12.98 -38.27
C ILE A 354 7.94 -12.17 -38.81
N ILE A 355 7.58 -11.07 -38.15
CA ILE A 355 6.50 -10.16 -38.56
C ILE A 355 6.95 -9.23 -39.70
N ASP A 356 8.27 -9.00 -39.82
CA ASP A 356 8.91 -8.26 -40.91
C ASP A 356 8.95 -9.01 -42.25
#